data_AF-A0A0S7XWW2-F1
#
_entry.id   AF-A0A0S7XWW2-F1
#
_cell.length_a   1.000
_cell.length_b   1.000
_cell.length_c   1.000
_cell.angle_alpha   90.00
_cell.angle_beta   90.00
_cell.angle_gamma   90.00
#
_symmetry.space_group_name_H-M   'P 1'
#
loop_
_entity.id
_entity.type
_entity.pdbx_description
1 polymer ?
#
loop_
_entity_poly.entity_id
_entity_poly.type
_entity_poly.pdbx_seq_one_letter_code
_entity_poly.pdbx_strand_id
1 'polypeptide(L)'
;MKKILVSMLFGFCFLFAGCDSLRFAPTESQKQNAWVHNRTATVAAETARGEYASEKLQALTKLSQLQSRAFTSYYGLPKEFPQADTAEEILAESNFGLALTALSESAERPDVWQLADSALELAIGVCALLGGVYGTKAVKFLKDARTKSKALKEIIEGNELFKKQNQSSVTAFKQAQQLQSPATRQIVAEMKV
;
A
#
# COMPACT_ATOMS: atom_id res chain seq x y z
N MET A 1 37.46 7.90 12.66
CA MET A 1 36.60 6.80 12.17
C MET A 1 35.29 6.67 12.93
N LYS A 2 35.24 6.45 14.26
CA LYS A 2 33.98 6.41 15.04
C LYS A 2 33.07 7.64 14.86
N LYS A 3 33.64 8.85 14.86
CA LYS A 3 32.87 10.10 14.65
C LYS A 3 32.27 10.21 13.24
N ILE A 4 32.98 9.70 12.23
CA ILE A 4 32.52 9.70 10.82
C ILE A 4 31.37 8.69 10.64
N LEU A 5 31.49 7.50 11.22
CA LEU A 5 30.44 6.47 11.17
C LEU A 5 29.14 6.93 11.85
N VAL A 6 29.26 7.62 13.00
CA VAL A 6 28.10 8.17 13.73
C VAL A 6 27.45 9.31 12.95
N SER A 7 28.22 10.22 12.34
CA SER A 7 27.67 11.27 11.47
C SER A 7 27.01 10.71 10.21
N MET A 8 27.54 9.62 9.63
CA MET A 8 26.95 8.99 8.44
C MET A 8 25.63 8.27 8.78
N LEU A 9 25.56 7.62 9.95
CA LEU A 9 24.34 6.97 10.44
C LEU A 9 23.24 8.00 10.77
N PHE A 10 23.62 9.10 11.43
CA PHE A 10 22.70 10.23 11.69
C PHE A 10 22.23 10.89 10.39
N GLY A 11 23.13 11.10 9.43
CA GLY A 11 22.80 11.62 8.10
C GLY A 11 21.82 10.72 7.35
N PHE A 12 21.97 9.39 7.46
CA PHE A 12 21.05 8.41 6.87
C PHE A 12 19.66 8.46 7.52
N CYS A 13 19.56 8.58 8.84
CA CYS A 13 18.27 8.75 9.53
C CYS A 13 17.56 10.05 9.15
N PHE A 14 18.30 11.14 8.90
CA PHE A 14 17.73 12.41 8.44
C PHE A 14 17.16 12.33 7.01
N LEU A 15 17.62 11.40 6.17
CA LEU A 15 17.06 11.18 4.82
C LEU A 15 15.67 10.54 4.85
N PHE A 16 15.27 9.90 5.96
CA PHE A 16 13.93 9.30 6.12
C PHE A 16 12.99 10.16 6.98
N ALA A 17 13.48 11.22 7.61
CA ALA A 17 12.69 12.11 8.46
C ALA A 17 11.79 13.11 7.69
N GLY A 18 11.80 13.06 6.35
CA GLY A 18 10.97 13.90 5.48
C GLY A 18 9.91 13.15 4.67
N CYS A 19 9.74 11.83 4.86
CA CYS A 19 8.67 11.09 4.21
C CYS A 19 7.38 11.23 5.05
N ASP A 20 6.55 12.22 4.72
CA ASP A 20 5.24 12.50 5.37
C ASP A 20 4.32 11.25 5.43
N SER A 21 4.59 10.24 4.60
CA SER A 21 4.10 8.87 4.71
C SER A 21 4.90 7.98 3.74
N LEU A 22 5.31 6.79 4.17
CA LEU A 22 5.80 5.77 3.24
C LEU A 22 4.57 5.20 2.51
N ARG A 23 4.22 5.81 1.38
CA ARG A 23 3.09 5.39 0.56
C ARG A 23 3.56 4.35 -0.45
N PHE A 24 2.90 3.20 -0.49
CA PHE A 24 3.16 2.19 -1.51
C PHE A 24 2.89 2.77 -2.91
N ALA A 25 3.69 2.33 -3.88
CA ALA A 25 3.47 2.70 -5.27
C ALA A 25 2.06 2.26 -5.70
N PRO A 26 1.36 3.06 -6.52
CA PRO A 26 0.03 2.68 -6.96
C PRO A 26 0.02 1.37 -7.74
N THR A 27 -1.05 0.59 -7.54
CA THR A 27 -1.29 -0.65 -8.29
C THR A 27 -1.60 -0.37 -9.75
N GLU A 28 -1.55 -1.39 -10.60
CA GLU A 28 -1.89 -1.21 -12.02
C GLU A 28 -3.36 -0.81 -12.21
N SER A 29 -4.30 -1.36 -11.43
CA SER A 29 -5.71 -0.98 -11.49
C SER A 29 -5.92 0.48 -11.09
N GLN A 30 -5.17 0.99 -10.09
CA GLN A 30 -5.19 2.40 -9.69
C GLN A 30 -4.67 3.32 -10.79
N LYS A 31 -3.60 2.94 -11.50
CA LYS A 31 -3.09 3.69 -12.65
C LYS A 31 -4.06 3.69 -13.82
N GLN A 32 -4.63 2.52 -14.13
CA GLN A 32 -5.63 2.37 -15.19
C GLN A 32 -6.87 3.23 -14.88
N ASN A 33 -7.37 3.19 -13.65
CA ASN A 33 -8.50 4.01 -13.22
C ASN A 33 -8.18 5.51 -13.28
N ALA A 34 -6.99 5.94 -12.84
CA ALA A 34 -6.56 7.33 -12.98
C ALA A 34 -6.53 7.79 -14.45
N TRP A 35 -6.05 6.91 -15.35
CA TRP A 35 -6.05 7.17 -16.78
C TRP A 35 -7.47 7.26 -17.35
N VAL A 36 -8.35 6.30 -17.03
CA VAL A 36 -9.76 6.33 -17.47
C VAL A 36 -10.46 7.58 -16.93
N HIS A 37 -10.25 7.96 -15.68
CA HIS A 37 -10.79 9.19 -15.11
C HIS A 37 -10.38 10.46 -15.89
N ASN A 38 -9.17 10.51 -16.44
CA ASN A 38 -8.72 11.60 -17.32
C ASN A 38 -9.40 11.58 -18.69
N ARG A 39 -9.61 10.39 -19.26
CA ARG A 39 -10.41 10.23 -20.48
C ARG A 39 -11.85 10.65 -20.24
N THR A 40 -12.50 10.16 -19.18
CA THR A 40 -13.85 10.54 -18.76
C THR A 40 -14.00 12.05 -18.59
N ALA A 41 -13.10 12.69 -17.85
CA ALA A 41 -13.18 14.14 -17.62
C ALA A 41 -12.94 14.94 -18.91
N THR A 42 -12.09 14.46 -19.81
CA THR A 42 -11.85 15.07 -21.12
C THR A 42 -13.08 14.97 -22.01
N VAL A 43 -13.60 13.76 -22.21
CA VAL A 43 -14.78 13.52 -23.05
C VAL A 43 -16.00 14.24 -22.46
N ALA A 44 -16.20 14.24 -21.15
CA ALA A 44 -17.30 15.00 -20.52
C ALA A 44 -17.19 16.52 -20.77
N ALA A 45 -15.98 17.08 -20.78
CA ALA A 45 -15.78 18.50 -21.10
C ALA A 45 -16.04 18.81 -22.59
N GLU A 46 -15.68 17.89 -23.48
CA GLU A 46 -15.94 17.99 -24.91
C GLU A 46 -17.43 17.84 -25.22
N THR A 47 -18.10 16.83 -24.64
CA THR A 47 -19.54 16.61 -24.75
C THR A 47 -20.33 17.80 -24.21
N ALA A 48 -20.02 18.31 -23.01
CA ALA A 48 -20.73 19.47 -22.45
C ALA A 48 -20.63 20.71 -23.34
N ARG A 49 -19.51 20.89 -24.04
CA ARG A 49 -19.34 21.97 -25.03
C ARG A 49 -20.11 21.67 -26.32
N GLY A 50 -19.99 20.45 -26.84
CA GLY A 50 -20.64 20.04 -28.10
C GLY A 50 -22.17 20.04 -28.03
N GLU A 51 -22.72 19.72 -26.86
CA GLU A 51 -24.17 19.73 -26.61
C GLU A 51 -24.71 21.10 -26.18
N TYR A 52 -23.88 22.15 -26.19
CA TYR A 52 -24.27 23.50 -25.73
C TYR A 52 -24.88 23.50 -24.33
N ALA A 53 -24.32 22.71 -23.41
CA ALA A 53 -24.78 22.69 -22.03
C ALA A 53 -24.59 24.06 -21.36
N SER A 54 -25.21 24.26 -20.19
CA SER A 54 -25.07 25.52 -19.45
C SER A 54 -23.60 25.93 -19.25
N GLU A 55 -23.31 27.24 -19.27
CA GLU A 55 -21.96 27.77 -19.04
C GLU A 55 -21.34 27.25 -17.74
N LYS A 56 -22.17 27.10 -16.70
CA LYS A 56 -21.77 26.53 -15.42
C LYS A 56 -21.28 25.08 -15.58
N LEU A 57 -22.01 24.23 -16.31
CA LEU A 57 -21.61 22.84 -16.51
C LEU A 57 -20.33 22.74 -17.35
N GLN A 58 -20.21 23.54 -18.42
CA GLN A 58 -18.98 23.60 -19.22
C GLN A 58 -17.76 24.04 -18.39
N ALA A 59 -17.94 25.00 -17.48
CA ALA A 59 -16.87 25.44 -16.58
C ALA A 59 -16.48 24.34 -15.58
N LEU A 60 -17.45 23.64 -15.00
CA LEU A 60 -17.21 22.54 -14.05
C LEU A 60 -16.49 21.36 -14.72
N THR A 61 -16.91 20.94 -15.91
CA THR A 61 -16.26 19.83 -16.63
C THR A 61 -14.86 20.21 -17.10
N LYS A 62 -14.64 21.46 -17.53
CA LYS A 62 -13.30 21.98 -17.83
C LYS A 62 -12.37 21.95 -16.62
N LEU A 63 -12.87 22.33 -15.43
CA LEU A 63 -12.09 22.25 -14.19
C LEU A 63 -11.77 20.79 -13.82
N SER A 64 -12.77 19.90 -13.92
CA SER A 64 -12.60 18.47 -13.67
C SER A 64 -11.52 17.86 -14.59
N GLN A 65 -11.55 18.20 -15.88
CA GLN A 65 -10.52 17.79 -16.84
C GLN A 65 -9.12 18.24 -16.39
N LEU A 66 -8.97 19.50 -15.96
CA LEU A 66 -7.67 20.03 -15.52
C LEU A 66 -7.16 19.30 -14.27
N GLN A 67 -8.03 19.10 -13.27
CA GLN A 67 -7.69 18.38 -12.03
C GLN A 67 -7.31 16.93 -12.32
N SER A 68 -8.01 16.28 -13.25
CA SER A 68 -7.77 14.89 -13.61
C SER A 68 -6.36 14.63 -14.17
N ARG A 69 -5.78 15.59 -14.89
CA ARG A 69 -4.39 15.52 -15.38
C ARG A 69 -3.36 15.45 -14.25
N ALA A 70 -3.66 16.06 -13.11
CA ALA A 70 -2.80 15.97 -11.93
C ALA A 70 -2.82 14.54 -11.37
N PHE A 71 -3.96 13.86 -11.41
CA PHE A 71 -4.07 12.47 -10.94
C PHE A 71 -3.25 11.52 -11.81
N THR A 72 -3.38 11.57 -13.14
CA THR A 72 -2.56 10.72 -14.02
C THR A 72 -1.06 10.99 -13.87
N SER A 73 -0.67 12.25 -13.68
CA SER A 73 0.73 12.60 -13.42
C SER A 73 1.25 12.06 -12.09
N TYR A 74 0.42 12.08 -11.04
CA TYR A 74 0.77 11.56 -9.72
C TYR A 74 0.83 10.03 -9.67
N TYR A 75 -0.16 9.36 -10.27
CA TYR A 75 -0.25 7.89 -10.28
C TYR A 75 0.72 7.25 -11.29
N GLY A 76 1.11 7.99 -12.33
CA GLY A 76 1.88 7.48 -13.46
C GLY A 76 0.99 6.83 -14.53
N LEU A 77 1.63 6.38 -15.62
CA LEU A 77 0.93 5.73 -16.72
C LEU A 77 0.75 4.23 -16.46
N PRO A 78 -0.40 3.65 -16.82
CA PRO A 78 -0.60 2.21 -16.74
C PRO A 78 0.26 1.49 -17.79
N LYS A 79 0.58 0.21 -17.54
CA LYS A 79 1.26 -0.62 -18.54
C LYS A 79 0.36 -0.95 -19.74
N GLU A 80 -0.92 -1.18 -19.45
CA GLU A 80 -1.96 -1.46 -20.45
C GLU A 80 -3.05 -0.40 -20.34
N PHE A 81 -3.35 0.25 -21.45
CA PHE A 81 -4.34 1.31 -21.54
C PHE A 81 -5.74 0.70 -21.77
N PRO A 82 -6.70 0.91 -20.86
CA PRO A 82 -8.09 0.53 -21.10
C PRO A 82 -8.65 1.24 -22.34
N GLN A 83 -9.69 0.68 -22.97
CA GLN A 83 -10.39 1.38 -24.05
C GLN A 83 -11.26 2.49 -23.45
N ALA A 84 -11.03 3.72 -23.88
CA ALA A 84 -11.72 4.92 -23.38
C ALA A 84 -11.54 6.12 -24.34
N ASP A 85 -11.56 5.88 -25.64
CA ASP A 85 -11.43 6.93 -26.64
C ASP A 85 -12.75 7.66 -26.85
N THR A 86 -13.89 6.96 -26.74
CA THR A 86 -15.24 7.52 -26.87
C THR A 86 -16.06 7.44 -25.57
N ALA A 87 -17.19 8.15 -25.53
CA ALA A 87 -18.12 8.09 -24.39
C ALA A 87 -18.67 6.66 -24.19
N GLU A 88 -18.99 5.95 -25.27
CA GLU A 88 -19.50 4.58 -25.23
C GLU A 88 -18.47 3.60 -24.66
N GLU A 89 -17.20 3.75 -25.05
CA GLU A 89 -16.11 2.94 -24.51
C GLU A 89 -15.85 3.26 -23.03
N ILE A 90 -15.85 4.55 -22.67
CA ILE A 90 -15.69 5.00 -21.28
C ILE A 90 -16.79 4.42 -20.38
N LEU A 91 -18.04 4.42 -20.87
CA LEU A 91 -19.21 3.94 -20.14
C LEU A 91 -19.40 2.41 -20.22
N ALA A 92 -18.48 1.67 -20.81
CA ALA A 92 -18.51 0.21 -20.78
C ALA A 92 -18.42 -0.33 -19.35
N GLU A 93 -19.15 -1.43 -19.08
CA GLU A 93 -19.20 -2.08 -17.76
C GLU A 93 -17.81 -2.45 -17.21
N SER A 94 -16.86 -2.78 -18.10
CA SER A 94 -15.47 -3.07 -17.74
C SER A 94 -14.79 -1.90 -17.02
N ASN A 95 -15.05 -0.65 -17.43
CA ASN A 95 -14.47 0.54 -16.83
C ASN A 95 -15.10 0.86 -15.47
N PHE A 96 -16.40 0.54 -15.27
CA PHE A 96 -17.02 0.59 -13.95
C PHE A 96 -16.43 -0.46 -13.00
N GLY A 97 -16.25 -1.70 -13.48
CA GLY A 97 -15.60 -2.76 -12.71
C GLY A 97 -14.14 -2.43 -12.32
N LEU A 98 -13.40 -1.80 -13.24
CA LEU A 98 -12.06 -1.28 -12.97
C LEU A 98 -12.08 -0.21 -11.87
N ALA A 99 -13.00 0.75 -11.94
CA ALA A 99 -13.12 1.80 -10.94
C ALA A 99 -13.46 1.25 -9.54
N LEU A 100 -14.35 0.26 -9.46
CA LEU A 100 -14.69 -0.43 -8.22
C LEU A 100 -13.51 -1.22 -7.64
N THR A 101 -12.75 -1.91 -8.50
CA THR A 101 -11.53 -2.61 -8.10
C THR A 101 -10.50 -1.64 -7.52
N ALA A 102 -10.21 -0.55 -8.23
CA ALA A 102 -9.28 0.47 -7.78
C ALA A 102 -9.72 1.14 -6.47
N LEU A 103 -11.03 1.33 -6.28
CA LEU A 103 -11.60 1.83 -5.02
C LEU A 103 -11.36 0.85 -3.87
N SER A 104 -11.64 -0.44 -4.08
CA SER A 104 -11.39 -1.49 -3.08
C SER A 104 -9.91 -1.52 -2.67
N GLU A 105 -8.99 -1.55 -3.63
CA GLU A 105 -7.56 -1.55 -3.38
C GLU A 105 -7.06 -0.24 -2.73
N SER A 106 -7.73 0.89 -2.97
CA SER A 106 -7.38 2.15 -2.30
C SER A 106 -7.79 2.19 -0.83
N ALA A 107 -8.80 1.39 -0.46
CA ALA A 107 -9.28 1.25 0.91
C ALA A 107 -8.49 0.20 1.71
N GLU A 108 -7.76 -0.70 1.02
CA GLU A 108 -6.88 -1.65 1.67
C GLU A 108 -5.75 -0.92 2.40
N ARG A 109 -5.64 -1.18 3.71
CA ARG A 109 -4.53 -0.66 4.48
C ARG A 109 -3.25 -1.32 3.99
N PRO A 110 -2.14 -0.57 3.89
CA PRO A 110 -0.79 -1.13 3.77
C PRO A 110 -0.65 -2.39 4.63
N ASP A 111 -0.28 -3.55 4.04
CA ASP A 111 0.07 -4.72 4.86
C ASP A 111 1.30 -4.34 5.68
N VAL A 112 1.06 -4.05 6.97
CA VAL A 112 2.09 -3.63 7.92
C VAL A 112 3.21 -4.68 7.99
N TRP A 113 2.91 -5.93 7.67
CA TRP A 113 3.91 -7.00 7.56
C TRP A 113 4.79 -6.85 6.34
N GLN A 114 4.21 -6.56 5.18
CA GLN A 114 5.00 -6.35 3.97
C GLN A 114 5.93 -5.14 4.15
N LEU A 115 5.46 -4.11 4.86
CA LEU A 115 6.29 -2.95 5.24
C LEU A 115 7.44 -3.35 6.17
N ALA A 116 7.16 -4.10 7.25
CA ALA A 116 8.17 -4.57 8.18
C ALA A 116 9.19 -5.51 7.53
N ASP A 117 8.72 -6.38 6.64
CA ASP A 117 9.54 -7.33 5.88
C ASP A 117 10.49 -6.59 4.92
N SER A 118 9.96 -5.61 4.18
CA SER A 118 10.73 -4.75 3.28
C SER A 118 11.78 -3.91 4.04
N ALA A 119 11.43 -3.39 5.22
CA ALA A 119 12.36 -2.66 6.08
C ALA A 119 13.49 -3.56 6.60
N LEU A 120 13.16 -4.79 7.02
CA LEU A 120 14.17 -5.78 7.43
C LEU A 120 15.07 -6.19 6.27
N GLU A 121 14.54 -6.37 5.05
CA GLU A 121 15.33 -6.64 3.85
C GLU A 121 16.30 -5.50 3.52
N LEU A 122 15.84 -4.26 3.56
CA LEU A 122 16.70 -3.10 3.35
C LEU A 122 17.81 -3.03 4.40
N ALA A 123 17.47 -3.22 5.68
CA ALA A 123 18.44 -3.24 6.78
C ALA A 123 19.47 -4.38 6.61
N ILE A 124 19.04 -5.58 6.21
CA ILE A 124 19.93 -6.69 5.87
C ILE A 124 20.86 -6.29 4.72
N GLY A 125 20.34 -5.68 3.66
CA GLY A 125 21.14 -5.22 2.51
C GLY A 125 22.20 -4.20 2.92
N VAL A 126 21.83 -3.19 3.71
CA VAL A 126 22.76 -2.17 4.22
C VAL A 126 23.82 -2.80 5.12
N CYS A 127 23.43 -3.66 6.06
CA CYS A 127 24.38 -4.36 6.95
C CYS A 127 25.33 -5.28 6.18
N ALA A 128 24.86 -5.93 5.11
CA ALA A 128 25.68 -6.79 4.27
C ALA A 128 26.70 -5.99 3.45
N LEU A 129 26.31 -4.83 2.90
CA LEU A 129 27.16 -4.02 2.04
C LEU A 129 28.17 -3.16 2.81
N LEU A 130 27.82 -2.66 4.00
CA LEU A 130 28.61 -1.64 4.71
C LEU A 130 29.14 -2.09 6.08
N GLY A 131 28.77 -3.27 6.57
CA GLY A 131 28.97 -3.63 7.99
C GLY A 131 30.25 -4.41 8.34
N GLY A 132 31.01 -4.91 7.37
CA GLY A 132 32.17 -5.77 7.63
C GLY A 132 31.82 -6.99 8.52
N VAL A 133 32.72 -7.39 9.44
CA VAL A 133 32.51 -8.55 10.33
C VAL A 133 31.33 -8.35 11.30
N TYR A 134 31.04 -7.12 11.72
CA TYR A 134 29.87 -6.83 12.56
C TYR A 134 28.58 -6.85 11.74
N GLY A 135 28.66 -6.52 10.45
CA GLY A 135 27.57 -6.62 9.47
C GLY A 135 27.05 -8.03 9.31
N THR A 136 27.93 -9.04 9.26
CA THR A 136 27.49 -10.44 9.08
C THR A 136 26.70 -10.97 10.28
N LYS A 137 27.08 -10.58 11.51
CA LYS A 137 26.31 -10.89 12.73
C LYS A 137 24.96 -10.18 12.75
N ALA A 138 24.92 -8.90 12.36
CA ALA A 138 23.69 -8.14 12.24
C ALA A 138 22.74 -8.73 11.18
N VAL A 139 23.27 -9.12 10.01
CA VAL A 139 22.51 -9.81 8.96
C VAL A 139 21.90 -11.11 9.47
N LYS A 140 22.68 -11.92 10.19
CA LYS A 140 22.16 -13.18 10.76
C LYS A 140 21.02 -12.90 11.75
N PHE A 141 21.21 -11.95 12.66
CA PHE A 141 20.19 -11.56 13.63
C PHE A 141 18.91 -11.05 12.95
N LEU A 142 19.03 -10.18 11.94
CA LEU A 142 17.90 -9.64 11.20
C LEU A 142 17.17 -10.71 10.38
N LYS A 143 17.90 -11.67 9.79
CA LYS A 143 17.31 -12.84 9.13
C LYS A 143 16.53 -13.70 10.13
N ASP A 144 17.12 -14.00 11.28
CA ASP A 144 16.47 -14.79 12.34
C ASP A 144 15.21 -14.07 12.85
N ALA A 145 15.26 -12.75 13.03
CA ALA A 145 14.13 -11.92 13.42
C ALA A 145 13.01 -11.95 12.36
N ARG A 146 13.36 -11.80 11.08
CA ARG A 146 12.42 -11.91 9.95
C ARG A 146 11.73 -13.28 9.93
N THR A 147 12.49 -14.37 10.02
CA THR A 147 11.94 -15.74 10.04
C THR A 147 10.99 -15.94 11.23
N LYS A 148 11.37 -15.49 12.42
CA LYS A 148 10.51 -15.57 13.61
C LYS A 148 9.24 -14.74 13.48
N SER A 149 9.34 -13.54 12.89
CA SER A 149 8.18 -12.68 12.62
C SER A 149 7.20 -13.34 11.65
N LYS A 150 7.71 -13.97 10.58
CA LYS A 150 6.87 -14.70 9.61
C LYS A 150 6.17 -15.89 10.26
N ALA A 151 6.89 -16.70 11.04
CA ALA A 151 6.30 -17.82 11.77
C ALA A 151 5.21 -17.36 12.76
N LEU A 152 5.42 -16.22 13.44
CA LEU A 152 4.41 -15.65 14.33
C LEU A 152 3.15 -15.20 13.56
N LYS A 153 3.31 -14.58 12.37
CA LYS A 153 2.18 -14.21 11.50
C LYS A 153 1.36 -15.44 11.10
N GLU A 154 2.02 -16.49 10.61
CA GLU A 154 1.38 -17.76 10.23
C GLU A 154 0.59 -18.40 11.40
N ILE A 155 1.17 -18.38 12.61
CA ILE A 155 0.48 -18.88 13.82
C ILE A 155 -0.77 -18.04 14.13
N ILE A 156 -0.69 -16.72 14.03
CA ILE A 156 -1.83 -15.84 14.31
C ILE A 156 -2.94 -16.03 13.28
N GLU A 157 -2.61 -16.06 11.99
CA GLU A 157 -3.56 -16.32 10.91
C GLU A 157 -4.24 -17.68 11.07
N GLY A 158 -3.47 -18.73 11.36
CA GLY A 158 -4.00 -20.06 11.64
C GLY A 158 -4.93 -20.08 12.86
N ASN A 159 -4.60 -19.35 13.92
CA ASN A 159 -5.45 -19.22 15.10
C ASN A 159 -6.75 -18.46 14.81
N GLU A 160 -6.69 -17.41 13.99
CA GLU A 160 -7.90 -16.68 13.56
C GLU A 160 -8.80 -17.56 12.68
N LEU A 161 -8.22 -18.32 11.76
CA LEU A 161 -8.95 -19.30 10.94
C LEU A 161 -9.60 -20.39 11.81
N PHE A 162 -8.85 -20.95 12.76
CA PHE A 162 -9.37 -21.95 13.70
C PHE A 162 -10.58 -21.40 14.46
N LYS A 163 -10.51 -20.17 14.99
CA LYS A 163 -11.62 -19.54 15.72
C LYS A 163 -12.84 -19.29 14.83
N LYS A 164 -12.64 -18.93 13.55
CA LYS A 164 -13.74 -18.76 12.58
C LYS A 164 -14.46 -20.08 12.31
N GLN A 165 -13.71 -21.18 12.18
CA GLN A 165 -14.24 -22.51 11.86
C GLN A 165 -14.82 -23.24 13.09
N ASN A 166 -14.32 -22.96 14.30
CA ASN A 166 -14.63 -23.72 15.52
C ASN A 166 -15.20 -22.81 16.61
N GLN A 167 -16.32 -22.13 16.31
CA GLN A 167 -16.87 -21.07 17.16
C GLN A 167 -17.21 -21.56 18.59
N SER A 168 -17.64 -22.82 18.75
CA SER A 168 -17.90 -23.46 20.04
C SER A 168 -16.66 -23.65 20.92
N SER A 169 -15.46 -23.70 20.31
CA SER A 169 -14.18 -23.93 21.00
C SER A 169 -13.43 -22.63 21.34
N VAL A 170 -13.94 -21.47 20.93
CA VAL A 170 -13.26 -20.17 21.09
C VAL A 170 -13.01 -19.85 22.57
N THR A 171 -13.96 -20.17 23.46
CA THR A 171 -13.82 -19.90 24.90
C THR A 171 -12.68 -20.71 25.51
N ALA A 172 -12.61 -22.01 25.21
CA ALA A 172 -11.54 -22.88 25.68
C ALA A 172 -10.17 -22.46 25.10
N PHE A 173 -10.13 -22.08 23.82
CA PHE A 173 -8.93 -21.54 23.18
C PHE A 173 -8.43 -20.26 23.88
N LYS A 174 -9.33 -19.31 24.17
CA LYS A 174 -8.97 -18.08 24.89
C LYS A 174 -8.45 -18.38 26.29
N GLN A 175 -9.04 -19.34 26.98
CA GLN A 175 -8.61 -19.77 28.31
C GLN A 175 -7.18 -20.35 28.26
N ALA A 176 -6.86 -21.17 27.27
CA ALA A 176 -5.51 -21.73 27.09
C ALA A 176 -4.43 -20.67 26.85
N GLN A 177 -4.80 -19.49 26.36
CA GLN A 177 -3.87 -18.38 26.08
C GLN A 177 -3.78 -17.34 27.20
N GLN A 178 -4.49 -17.52 28.32
CA GLN A 178 -4.55 -16.52 29.41
C GLN A 178 -3.18 -16.22 30.04
N LEU A 179 -2.26 -17.19 30.01
CA LEU A 179 -0.92 -17.06 30.61
C LEU A 179 0.09 -16.34 29.70
N GLN A 180 -0.32 -15.88 28.50
CA GLN A 180 0.55 -15.07 27.66
C GLN A 180 0.93 -13.75 28.36
N SER A 181 2.21 -13.39 28.24
CA SER A 181 2.71 -12.13 28.79
C SER A 181 1.93 -10.93 28.21
N PRO A 182 1.81 -9.80 28.95
CA PRO A 182 1.19 -8.58 28.42
C PRO A 182 1.81 -8.14 27.09
N ALA A 183 3.15 -8.20 26.98
CA ALA A 183 3.87 -7.86 25.75
C ALA A 183 3.49 -8.77 24.58
N THR A 184 3.40 -10.09 24.81
CA THR A 184 2.96 -11.05 23.77
C THR A 184 1.53 -10.77 23.33
N ARG A 185 0.62 -10.48 24.27
CA ARG A 185 -0.79 -10.17 23.95
C ARG A 185 -0.91 -8.87 23.17
N GLN A 186 -0.14 -7.86 23.52
CA GLN A 186 -0.09 -6.60 22.80
C GLN A 186 0.38 -6.81 21.37
N ILE A 187 1.52 -7.49 21.19
CA ILE A 187 2.04 -7.84 19.87
C ILE A 187 0.95 -8.57 19.10
N VAL A 188 0.46 -9.72 19.59
CA VAL A 188 -0.57 -10.52 18.90
C VAL A 188 -1.84 -9.71 18.57
N ALA A 189 -2.23 -8.75 19.40
CA ALA A 189 -3.37 -7.87 19.12
C ALA A 189 -3.09 -6.89 17.98
N GLU A 190 -1.91 -6.25 17.97
CA GLU A 190 -1.45 -5.38 16.88
C GLU A 190 -1.27 -6.16 15.57
N MET A 191 -0.97 -7.46 15.65
CA MET A 191 -0.78 -8.34 14.50
C MET A 191 -2.09 -8.88 13.90
N LYS A 192 -3.23 -8.78 14.60
CA LYS A 192 -4.55 -9.20 14.08
C LYS A 192 -5.15 -8.05 13.26
N VAL A 193 -5.02 -8.15 11.94
CA VAL A 193 -5.75 -7.29 10.98
C VAL A 193 -6.85 -8.11 10.33
#